data_AF-A0A930B3Y5-F1
#
_entry.id   AF-A0A930B3Y5-F1
#
_cell.length_a   1.000
_cell.length_b   1.000
_cell.length_c   1.000
_cell.angle_alpha   90.00
_cell.angle_beta   90.00
_cell.angle_gamma   90.00
#
_symmetry.space_group_name_H-M   'P 1'
#
loop_
_entity.id
_entity.type
_entity.pdbx_description
1 polymer ?
#
loop_
_entity_poly.entity_id
_entity_poly.type
_entity_poly.pdbx_seq_one_letter_code
_entity_poly.pdbx_strand_id
1 'polypeptide(L)'
;MHSEIDSLLTATTSLTETEILTLLTEKYPDKVVFSTSFGMEDQVITDFIMKGHFPVKIFTLDTGRLFYETYTTWELTNEYYHTKITPYYPDAKAIEEYVQNNGINAFYQSVPLRHTCCHIRKVEPLKRALSGNKVWI
;
A
#
# COMPACT_ATOMS: atom_id res chain seq x y z
N MET A 1 -12.38 -13.25 -16.48
CA MET A 1 -11.49 -12.35 -15.72
C MET A 1 -11.03 -11.17 -16.58
N HIS A 2 -10.55 -11.38 -17.81
CA HIS A 2 -10.21 -10.28 -18.72
C HIS A 2 -11.40 -9.34 -19.06
N SER A 3 -12.60 -9.89 -19.33
CA SER A 3 -13.76 -9.08 -19.74
C SER A 3 -14.24 -8.04 -18.71
N GLU A 4 -14.07 -8.29 -17.41
CA GLU A 4 -14.48 -7.34 -16.36
C GLU A 4 -13.47 -6.20 -16.21
N ILE A 5 -12.18 -6.51 -16.35
CA ILE A 5 -11.10 -5.51 -16.35
C ILE A 5 -11.24 -4.61 -17.58
N ASP A 6 -11.45 -5.18 -18.76
CA ASP A 6 -11.62 -4.42 -20.01
C ASP A 6 -12.83 -3.47 -19.93
N SER A 7 -13.92 -3.95 -19.32
CA SER A 7 -15.11 -3.12 -19.07
C SER A 7 -14.83 -1.99 -18.09
N LEU A 8 -14.06 -2.22 -17.03
CA LEU A 8 -13.68 -1.17 -16.08
C LEU A 8 -12.78 -0.12 -16.74
N LEU A 9 -11.75 -0.54 -17.48
CA LEU A 9 -10.85 0.38 -18.19
C LEU A 9 -11.60 1.28 -19.16
N THR A 10 -12.54 0.70 -19.91
CA THR A 10 -13.41 1.47 -20.83
C THR A 10 -14.29 2.44 -20.06
N ALA A 11 -14.92 2.00 -18.96
CA ALA A 11 -15.81 2.82 -18.15
C ALA A 11 -15.09 3.98 -17.45
N THR A 12 -13.80 3.81 -17.09
CA THR A 12 -13.03 4.84 -16.38
C THR A 12 -12.29 5.82 -17.29
N THR A 13 -12.28 5.61 -18.62
CA THR A 13 -11.45 6.39 -19.56
C THR A 13 -11.76 7.89 -19.54
N SER A 14 -13.01 8.28 -19.28
CA SER A 14 -13.46 9.67 -19.25
C SER A 14 -13.84 10.16 -17.85
N LEU A 15 -13.56 9.38 -16.81
CA LEU A 15 -13.93 9.71 -15.43
C LEU A 15 -12.80 10.47 -14.74
N THR A 16 -13.19 11.40 -13.88
CA THR A 16 -12.31 12.04 -12.90
C THR A 16 -11.92 11.05 -11.80
N GLU A 17 -10.90 11.37 -11.01
CA GLU A 17 -10.39 10.54 -9.93
C GLU A 17 -11.48 10.20 -8.90
N THR A 18 -12.32 11.18 -8.56
CA THR A 18 -13.43 10.99 -7.60
C THR A 18 -14.55 10.14 -8.17
N GLU A 19 -14.85 10.25 -9.47
CA GLU A 19 -15.81 9.38 -10.16
C GLU A 19 -15.30 7.94 -10.24
N ILE A 20 -14.00 7.74 -10.47
CA ILE A 20 -13.37 6.41 -10.43
C ILE A 20 -13.49 5.82 -9.02
N LEU A 21 -13.16 6.58 -7.98
CA LEU A 21 -13.28 6.12 -6.58
C LEU A 21 -14.73 5.77 -6.22
N THR A 22 -15.70 6.56 -6.69
CA THR A 22 -17.14 6.29 -6.52
C THR A 22 -17.49 4.95 -7.15
N LEU A 23 -17.18 4.78 -8.45
CA LEU A 23 -17.47 3.57 -9.20
C LEU A 23 -16.85 2.32 -8.55
N LEU A 24 -15.59 2.39 -8.10
CA LEU A 24 -14.91 1.24 -7.48
C LEU A 24 -15.50 0.90 -6.11
N THR A 25 -15.81 1.90 -5.29
CA THR A 25 -16.33 1.68 -3.93
C THR A 25 -17.79 1.22 -3.91
N GLU A 26 -18.61 1.66 -4.86
CA GLU A 26 -19.97 1.15 -5.05
C GLU A 26 -19.99 -0.27 -5.60
N LYS A 27 -19.11 -0.59 -6.57
CA LYS A 27 -19.05 -1.91 -7.19
C LYS A 27 -18.43 -2.97 -6.27
N TYR A 28 -17.48 -2.58 -5.41
CA TYR A 28 -16.76 -3.48 -4.51
C TYR A 28 -16.83 -3.00 -3.05
N PRO A 29 -18.02 -2.97 -2.44
CA PRO A 29 -18.20 -2.47 -1.07
C PRO A 29 -17.29 -3.21 -0.08
N ASP A 30 -16.62 -2.45 0.77
CA ASP A 30 -15.67 -2.91 1.81
C ASP A 30 -14.44 -3.70 1.32
N LYS A 31 -14.24 -3.78 -0.01
CA LYS A 31 -13.18 -4.58 -0.65
C LYS A 31 -12.21 -3.76 -1.50
N VAL A 32 -12.23 -2.44 -1.34
CA VAL A 32 -11.26 -1.51 -1.92
C VAL A 32 -10.23 -1.11 -0.86
N VAL A 33 -8.96 -1.30 -1.19
CA VAL A 33 -7.83 -0.87 -0.36
C VAL A 33 -6.92 0.05 -1.13
N PHE A 34 -6.26 0.96 -0.42
CA PHE A 34 -5.20 1.82 -0.94
C PHE A 34 -3.92 1.58 -0.14
N SER A 35 -2.80 1.32 -0.83
CA SER A 35 -1.49 1.25 -0.18
C SER A 35 -0.74 2.57 -0.34
N THR A 36 -0.29 3.16 0.76
CA THR A 36 0.54 4.37 0.72
C THR A 36 1.97 4.09 1.15
N SER A 37 2.91 4.64 0.38
CA SER A 37 4.32 4.80 0.73
C SER A 37 4.65 6.22 1.20
N PHE A 38 3.62 7.07 1.34
CA PHE A 38 3.71 8.49 1.68
C PHE A 38 4.48 9.34 0.66
N GLY A 39 4.55 8.88 -0.59
CA GLY A 39 5.01 9.70 -1.73
C GLY A 39 4.03 10.81 -2.10
N MET A 40 4.42 11.70 -3.00
CA MET A 40 3.61 12.85 -3.39
C MET A 40 2.28 12.42 -4.01
N GLU A 41 2.33 11.46 -4.94
CA GLU A 41 1.15 10.86 -5.59
C GLU A 41 0.24 10.19 -4.57
N ASP A 42 0.82 9.48 -3.60
CA ASP A 42 0.06 8.80 -2.56
C ASP A 42 -0.66 9.80 -1.64
N GLN A 43 -0.05 10.95 -1.37
CA GLN A 43 -0.69 12.02 -0.59
C GLN A 43 -1.86 12.65 -1.35
N VAL A 44 -1.75 12.80 -2.67
CA VAL A 44 -2.85 13.27 -3.53
C VAL A 44 -4.01 12.26 -3.52
N ILE A 45 -3.72 10.97 -3.68
CA ILE A 45 -4.76 9.92 -3.62
C ILE A 45 -5.40 9.87 -2.23
N THR A 46 -4.58 10.01 -1.17
CA THR A 46 -5.10 10.11 0.21
C THR A 46 -6.03 11.30 0.37
N ASP A 47 -5.69 12.47 -0.19
CA ASP A 47 -6.54 13.66 -0.14
C ASP A 47 -7.91 13.40 -0.80
N PHE A 48 -7.92 12.79 -1.99
CA PHE A 48 -9.16 12.41 -2.67
C PHE A 48 -10.01 11.44 -1.84
N ILE A 49 -9.39 10.39 -1.29
CA ILE A 49 -10.08 9.39 -0.45
C ILE A 49 -10.70 10.07 0.78
N MET A 50 -9.90 10.84 1.51
CA MET A 50 -10.29 11.41 2.80
C MET A 50 -11.31 12.53 2.66
N LYS A 51 -11.10 13.50 1.75
CA LYS A 51 -12.06 14.59 1.53
C LYS A 51 -13.36 14.11 0.88
N GLY A 52 -13.26 13.12 0.00
CA GLY A 52 -14.42 12.47 -0.61
C GLY A 52 -15.18 11.53 0.33
N HIS A 53 -14.66 11.27 1.53
CA HIS A 53 -15.23 10.32 2.49
C HIS A 53 -15.47 8.92 1.89
N PHE A 54 -14.58 8.48 1.00
CA PHE A 54 -14.71 7.20 0.34
C PHE A 54 -14.41 6.06 1.33
N PRO A 55 -15.19 4.95 1.31
CA PRO A 55 -14.98 3.81 2.21
C PRO A 55 -13.80 2.93 1.73
N VAL A 56 -12.61 3.52 1.63
CA VAL A 56 -11.36 2.85 1.23
C VAL A 56 -10.47 2.65 2.45
N LYS A 57 -10.03 1.41 2.67
CA LYS A 57 -9.08 1.10 3.74
C LYS A 57 -7.67 1.48 3.30
N ILE A 58 -7.02 2.38 4.04
CA ILE A 58 -5.65 2.82 3.76
C ILE A 58 -4.67 2.04 4.64
N PHE A 59 -3.63 1.48 4.02
CA PHE A 59 -2.57 0.78 4.73
C PHE A 59 -1.18 1.18 4.22
N THR A 60 -0.15 0.89 5.02
CA THR A 60 1.25 1.07 4.63
C THR A 60 2.07 -0.18 4.94
N LEU A 61 3.18 -0.36 4.22
CA LEU A 61 4.16 -1.41 4.48
C LEU A 61 5.33 -0.82 5.25
N ASP A 62 5.30 -0.94 6.58
CA ASP A 62 6.42 -0.52 7.39
C ASP A 62 7.53 -1.59 7.30
N THR A 63 8.50 -1.32 6.43
CA THR A 63 9.61 -2.24 6.21
C THR A 63 10.57 -2.33 7.40
N GLY A 64 10.43 -1.50 8.43
CA GLY A 64 11.39 -1.33 9.53
C GLY A 64 12.69 -0.63 9.10
N ARG A 65 12.74 -0.09 7.88
CA ARG A 65 13.92 0.57 7.28
C ARG A 65 13.52 1.81 6.45
N LEU A 66 12.34 2.36 6.69
CA LEU A 66 11.91 3.61 6.07
C LEU A 66 12.75 4.78 6.61
N PHE A 67 12.80 5.87 5.84
CA PHE A 67 13.40 7.13 6.30
C PHE A 67 12.59 7.70 7.46
N TYR A 68 13.24 8.45 8.34
CA TYR A 68 12.56 9.10 9.47
C TYR A 68 11.45 10.04 8.97
N GLU A 69 11.75 10.77 7.88
CA GLU A 69 10.84 11.69 7.22
C GLU A 69 9.55 11.00 6.75
N THR A 70 9.61 9.73 6.35
CA THR A 70 8.42 8.95 5.99
C THR A 70 7.49 8.75 7.19
N TYR A 71 8.04 8.50 8.39
CA TYR A 71 7.24 8.40 9.61
C TYR A 71 6.67 9.76 10.01
N THR A 72 7.43 10.84 9.86
CA THR A 72 6.94 12.21 10.10
C THR A 72 5.76 12.52 9.17
N THR A 73 5.87 12.23 7.86
CA THR A 73 4.76 12.42 6.92
C THR A 73 3.56 11.57 7.32
N TRP A 74 3.76 10.30 7.70
CA TRP A 74 2.68 9.44 8.15
C TRP A 74 1.94 10.02 9.38
N GLU A 75 2.68 10.46 10.39
CA GLU A 75 2.11 11.12 11.58
C GLU A 75 1.26 12.34 11.17
N LEU A 76 1.83 13.24 10.35
CA LEU A 76 1.15 14.44 9.87
C LEU A 76 -0.09 14.12 9.01
N THR A 77 -0.03 13.09 8.16
CA THR A 77 -1.20 12.63 7.37
C THR A 77 -2.32 12.16 8.29
N ASN A 78 -2.01 11.34 9.31
CA ASN A 78 -3.00 10.88 10.27
C ASN A 78 -3.61 12.04 11.07
N GLU A 79 -2.79 13.00 11.51
CA GLU A 79 -3.23 14.17 12.24
C GLU A 79 -4.15 15.06 11.40
N TYR A 80 -3.72 15.40 10.19
CA TYR A 80 -4.44 16.31 9.29
C TYR A 80 -5.81 15.79 8.89
N TYR A 81 -5.90 14.51 8.51
CA TYR A 81 -7.17 13.90 8.08
C TYR A 81 -7.94 13.21 9.22
N HIS A 82 -7.44 13.28 10.46
CA HIS A 82 -7.98 12.55 11.61
C HIS A 82 -8.22 11.05 11.34
N THR A 83 -7.24 10.41 10.70
CA THR A 83 -7.31 9.01 10.26
C THR A 83 -6.31 8.12 10.97
N LYS A 84 -6.40 6.81 10.74
CA LYS A 84 -5.48 5.79 11.26
C LYS A 84 -5.11 4.83 10.15
N ILE A 85 -4.01 5.12 9.46
CA ILE A 85 -3.46 4.23 8.44
C ILE A 85 -2.94 2.95 9.09
N THR A 86 -3.33 1.79 8.55
CA THR A 86 -2.98 0.47 9.12
C THR A 86 -1.58 0.04 8.68
N PRO A 87 -0.63 -0.23 9.59
CA PRO A 87 0.69 -0.73 9.19
C PRO A 87 0.75 -2.25 9.06
N TYR A 88 1.52 -2.71 8.08
CA TYR A 88 1.92 -4.11 7.93
C TYR A 88 3.44 -4.23 8.03
N TYR A 89 3.89 -5.01 9.02
CA TYR A 89 5.30 -5.27 9.31
C TYR A 89 5.81 -6.57 8.67
N PRO A 90 7.12 -6.75 8.45
CA PRO A 90 7.70 -8.02 8.05
C PRO A 90 7.44 -9.10 9.11
N ASP A 91 7.37 -10.37 8.70
CA ASP A 91 7.43 -11.46 9.66
C ASP A 91 8.75 -11.41 10.46
N ALA A 92 8.64 -11.36 11.79
CA ALA A 92 9.77 -11.14 12.68
C ALA A 92 10.81 -12.26 12.57
N LYS A 93 10.36 -13.51 12.48
CA LYS A 93 11.25 -14.66 12.40
C LYS A 93 12.00 -14.69 11.06
N ALA A 94 11.28 -14.47 9.96
CA ALA A 94 11.89 -14.43 8.63
C ALA A 94 12.95 -13.34 8.50
N ILE A 95 12.70 -12.14 9.07
CA ILE A 95 13.69 -11.06 8.99
C ILE A 95 14.89 -11.29 9.93
N GLU A 96 14.67 -11.88 11.10
CA GLU A 96 15.73 -12.26 12.03
C GLU A 96 16.70 -13.25 11.38
N GLU A 97 16.17 -14.35 10.82
CA GLU A 97 16.97 -15.37 10.15
C GLU A 97 17.73 -14.80 8.93
N TYR A 98 17.10 -13.94 8.13
CA TYR A 98 17.74 -13.31 6.99
C TYR A 98 18.92 -12.42 7.42
N VAL A 99 18.72 -11.58 8.44
CA VAL A 99 19.77 -10.66 8.92
C VAL A 99 20.90 -11.42 9.60
N GLN A 100 20.60 -12.44 10.40
CA GLN A 100 21.61 -13.27 11.05
C GLN A 100 22.55 -13.94 10.04
N ASN A 101 21.99 -14.44 8.93
CA ASN A 101 22.77 -15.18 7.93
C ASN A 101 23.49 -14.29 6.90
N ASN A 102 22.95 -13.11 6.59
CA ASN A 102 23.43 -12.30 5.45
C ASN A 102 23.92 -10.90 5.86
N GLY A 103 23.61 -10.45 7.08
CA GLY A 103 23.88 -9.10 7.57
C GLY A 103 22.79 -8.08 7.22
N ILE A 104 22.81 -6.93 7.92
CA ILE A 104 21.75 -5.90 7.86
C ILE A 104 21.59 -5.21 6.49
N ASN A 105 22.61 -5.32 5.63
CA ASN A 105 22.74 -4.59 4.36
C ASN A 105 23.05 -5.51 3.16
N ALA A 106 22.73 -6.80 3.26
CA ALA A 106 23.04 -7.79 2.23
C ALA A 106 22.39 -7.51 0.86
N PHE A 107 21.36 -6.67 0.82
CA PHE A 107 20.71 -6.23 -0.41
C PHE A 107 21.62 -5.40 -1.34
N TYR A 108 22.77 -4.90 -0.87
CA TYR A 108 23.79 -4.31 -1.74
C TYR A 108 24.74 -5.34 -2.37
N GLN A 109 24.81 -6.55 -1.81
CA GLN A 109 25.80 -7.54 -2.22
C GLN A 109 25.38 -8.29 -3.49
N SER A 110 24.08 -8.52 -3.69
CA SER A 110 23.59 -9.16 -4.92
C SER A 110 22.10 -8.92 -5.17
N VAL A 111 21.70 -9.09 -6.43
CA VAL A 111 20.29 -9.03 -6.85
C VAL A 111 19.44 -10.09 -6.14
N PRO A 112 19.85 -11.38 -6.03
CA PRO A 112 19.11 -12.37 -5.25
C PRO A 112 18.88 -11.97 -3.79
N LEU A 113 19.90 -11.48 -3.10
CA LEU A 113 19.77 -11.04 -1.70
C LEU A 113 18.80 -9.84 -1.58
N ARG A 114 18.87 -8.89 -2.51
CA ARG A 114 17.90 -7.80 -2.57
C ARG A 114 16.47 -8.31 -2.77
N HIS A 115 16.25 -9.28 -3.67
CA HIS A 115 14.92 -9.87 -3.86
C HIS A 115 14.42 -10.56 -2.59
N THR A 116 15.26 -11.31 -1.88
CA THR A 116 14.88 -11.92 -0.60
C THR A 116 14.52 -10.87 0.45
N CYS A 117 15.32 -9.80 0.58
CA CYS A 117 15.02 -8.68 1.47
C CYS A 117 13.67 -8.03 1.13
N CYS A 118 13.43 -7.70 -0.15
CA CYS A 118 12.16 -7.14 -0.60
C CYS A 118 10.99 -8.11 -0.41
N HIS A 119 11.21 -9.41 -0.60
CA HIS A 119 10.19 -10.42 -0.40
C HIS A 119 9.69 -10.41 1.04
N ILE A 120 10.63 -10.49 2.00
CA ILE A 120 10.33 -10.51 3.43
C ILE A 120 9.74 -9.17 3.90
N ARG A 121 10.33 -8.05 3.48
CA ARG A 121 9.95 -6.73 4.00
C ARG A 121 8.75 -6.08 3.30
N LYS A 122 8.44 -6.46 2.05
CA LYS A 122 7.40 -5.80 1.24
C LYS A 122 6.40 -6.80 0.66
N VAL A 123 6.86 -7.80 -0.07
CA VAL A 123 5.95 -8.67 -0.86
C VAL A 123 5.07 -9.53 0.02
N GLU A 124 5.63 -10.17 1.04
CA GLU A 124 4.87 -11.00 1.98
C GLU A 124 3.86 -10.17 2.80
N PRO A 125 4.25 -9.04 3.43
CA PRO A 125 3.30 -8.18 4.14
C PRO A 125 2.21 -7.61 3.23
N LEU A 126 2.55 -7.22 1.99
CA LEU A 126 1.57 -6.78 0.99
C LEU A 126 0.55 -7.88 0.69
N LYS A 127 0.99 -9.12 0.49
CA LYS A 127 0.09 -10.24 0.24
C LYS A 127 -0.92 -10.42 1.38
N ARG A 128 -0.49 -10.24 2.63
CA ARG A 128 -1.40 -10.27 3.80
C ARG A 128 -2.38 -9.10 3.77
N ALA A 129 -1.91 -7.90 3.47
CA ALA A 129 -2.75 -6.70 3.39
C ALA A 129 -3.81 -6.77 2.28
N LEU A 130 -3.48 -7.38 1.14
CA LEU A 130 -4.40 -7.56 0.02
C LEU A 130 -5.38 -8.72 0.21
N SER A 131 -5.10 -9.64 1.13
CA SER A 131 -5.93 -10.83 1.34
C SER A 131 -7.38 -10.46 1.65
N GLY A 132 -8.30 -10.97 0.82
CA GLY A 132 -9.75 -10.72 0.96
C GLY A 132 -10.27 -9.48 0.24
N ASN A 133 -9.39 -8.61 -0.27
CA ASN A 133 -9.77 -7.43 -1.05
C ASN A 133 -9.94 -7.77 -2.55
N LYS A 134 -10.66 -6.92 -3.27
CA LYS A 134 -10.95 -7.07 -4.71
C LYS A 134 -10.25 -6.02 -5.56
N VAL A 135 -10.05 -4.83 -5.01
CA VAL A 135 -9.40 -3.71 -5.69
C VAL A 135 -8.27 -3.21 -4.81
N TRP A 136 -7.12 -3.00 -5.45
CA TRP A 136 -5.96 -2.34 -4.86
C TRP A 136 -5.68 -1.07 -5.67
N ILE A 137 -5.71 0.05 -4.97
CA ILE A 137 -5.29 1.36 -5.43
C ILE A 137 -3.84 1.58 -4.99
#